data_AF-A0A0N5BWL3-F1
#
_entry.id   AF-A0A0N5BWL3-F1
#
_cell.length_a   1.000
_cell.length_b   1.000
_cell.length_c   1.000
_cell.angle_alpha   90.00
_cell.angle_beta   90.00
_cell.angle_gamma   90.00
#
_symmetry.space_group_name_H-M   'P 1'
#
loop_
_entity.id
_entity.type
_entity.pdbx_description
1 polymer ?
#
loop_
_entity_poly.entity_id
_entity_poly.type
_entity_poly.pdbx_seq_one_letter_code
_entity_poly.pdbx_strand_id
1 'polypeptide(L)'
;MPNVPTLDKNRTIECDFCKFKVIKLLGLGGFGAVYLVEEINKKSKYAVKTELMHGKKRFDVKSKDQCFSDNTSWKIAEQTLEALEAFHSAGFVHRDIKPHNYTIGGHC
;
A
#
# COMPACT_ATOMS: atom_id res chain seq x y z
N MET A 1 15.48 4.90 -7.80
CA MET A 1 14.25 4.34 -7.19
C MET A 1 14.63 3.00 -6.57
N PRO A 2 14.88 2.89 -5.25
CA PRO A 2 15.48 1.67 -4.72
C PRO A 2 14.43 0.57 -4.52
N ASN A 3 14.61 -0.53 -5.27
CA ASN A 3 14.09 -1.89 -5.06
C ASN A 3 12.61 -2.06 -4.67
N VAL A 4 11.69 -1.75 -5.60
CA VAL A 4 10.34 -2.37 -5.56
C VAL A 4 10.50 -3.86 -5.88
N PRO A 5 10.00 -4.79 -5.06
CA PRO A 5 10.03 -6.22 -5.39
C PRO A 5 9.26 -6.45 -6.69
N THR A 6 9.97 -6.64 -7.79
CA THR A 6 9.37 -6.92 -9.08
C THR A 6 9.11 -8.42 -9.20
N LEU A 7 7.85 -8.81 -9.33
CA LEU A 7 7.53 -10.18 -9.72
C LEU A 7 7.90 -10.39 -11.19
N ASP A 8 8.75 -11.40 -11.45
CA ASP A 8 9.14 -11.75 -12.81
C ASP A 8 7.95 -12.18 -13.66
N LYS A 9 8.01 -11.83 -14.94
CA LYS A 9 7.04 -12.28 -15.93
C LYS A 9 7.07 -13.81 -16.01
N ASN A 10 5.90 -14.45 -16.07
CA ASN A 10 5.70 -15.90 -15.99
C ASN A 10 5.97 -16.55 -14.63
N ARG A 11 6.26 -15.78 -13.57
CA ARG A 11 6.31 -16.34 -12.22
C ARG A 11 4.95 -16.93 -11.84
N THR A 12 4.97 -18.12 -11.27
CA THR A 12 3.79 -18.74 -10.66
C THR A 12 3.73 -18.34 -9.19
N ILE A 13 2.60 -17.80 -8.77
CA ILE A 13 2.26 -17.53 -7.37
C ILE A 13 1.38 -18.71 -6.92
N GLU A 14 1.87 -19.48 -5.97
CA GLU A 14 1.11 -20.55 -5.34
C GLU A 14 0.40 -20.01 -4.10
N CYS A 15 -0.91 -20.27 -4.03
CA CYS A 15 -1.76 -19.96 -2.89
C CYS A 15 -2.46 -21.25 -2.45
N ASP A 16 -2.94 -21.27 -1.20
CA ASP A 16 -3.53 -22.48 -0.59
C ASP A 16 -4.67 -23.11 -1.42
N PHE A 17 -5.37 -22.30 -2.22
CA PHE A 17 -6.54 -22.71 -3.00
C PHE A 17 -6.38 -22.53 -4.52
N CYS A 18 -5.30 -21.90 -5.01
CA CYS A 18 -5.14 -21.63 -6.45
C CYS A 18 -3.70 -21.28 -6.85
N LYS A 19 -3.42 -21.40 -8.15
CA LYS A 19 -2.15 -21.01 -8.75
C LYS A 19 -2.38 -19.90 -9.76
N PHE A 20 -1.60 -18.83 -9.65
CA PHE A 20 -1.65 -17.70 -10.57
C PHE A 20 -0.36 -17.56 -11.35
N LYS A 21 -0.46 -17.19 -12.62
CA LYS A 21 0.68 -16.84 -13.45
C LYS A 21 0.73 -15.34 -13.67
N VAL A 22 1.87 -14.71 -13.38
CA VAL A 22 2.08 -13.28 -13.62
C VAL A 22 2.21 -13.02 -15.12
N ILE A 23 1.32 -12.19 -15.65
CA ILE A 23 1.29 -11.82 -17.07
C ILE A 23 2.04 -10.51 -17.31
N LYS A 24 1.64 -9.43 -16.62
CA LYS A 24 2.23 -8.11 -16.82
C LYS A 24 2.10 -7.24 -15.58
N LEU A 25 3.02 -6.29 -15.43
CA LEU A 25 2.87 -5.17 -14.51
C LEU A 25 1.78 -4.23 -15.03
N LEU A 26 0.83 -3.87 -14.16
CA LEU A 26 -0.23 -2.91 -14.43
C LEU A 26 0.12 -1.50 -13.93
N GLY A 27 0.85 -1.39 -12.83
CA GLY A 27 1.27 -0.10 -12.30
C GLY A 27 2.20 -0.20 -11.10
N LEU A 28 3.01 0.83 -10.90
CA LEU A 28 3.86 1.01 -9.73
C LEU A 28 3.34 2.20 -8.93
N GLY A 29 3.18 2.02 -7.62
CA GLY A 29 2.81 3.09 -6.69
C GLY A 29 3.68 3.06 -5.45
N GLY A 30 3.56 4.10 -4.61
CA GLY A 30 4.36 4.20 -3.37
C GLY A 30 4.14 3.05 -2.38
N PHE A 31 3.01 2.34 -2.49
CA PHE A 31 2.65 1.21 -1.62
C PHE A 31 2.99 -0.17 -2.20
N GLY A 32 3.53 -0.24 -3.43
CA GLY A 32 3.90 -1.50 -4.09
C GLY A 32 3.51 -1.53 -5.57
N ALA A 33 3.47 -2.73 -6.13
CA ALA A 33 3.25 -2.95 -7.55
C ALA A 33 1.96 -3.75 -7.80
N VAL A 34 1.22 -3.40 -8.83
CA VAL A 34 0.01 -4.11 -9.23
C VAL A 34 0.31 -4.91 -10.50
N TYR A 35 -0.02 -6.21 -10.49
CA TYR A 35 0.22 -7.14 -11.59
C TYR A 35 -1.10 -7.72 -12.11
N LEU A 36 -1.19 -7.90 -13.42
CA LEU A 36 -2.18 -8.76 -14.05
C LEU A 36 -1.70 -10.19 -13.90
N VAL A 37 -2.54 -11.02 -13.32
CA VAL A 37 -2.31 -12.46 -13.20
C VAL A 37 -3.44 -13.24 -13.85
N GLU A 38 -3.16 -14.46 -14.25
CA GLU A 38 -4.15 -15.43 -14.73
C GLU A 38 -4.13 -16.68 -13.86
N GLU A 39 -5.30 -17.10 -13.40
CA GLU A 39 -5.46 -18.36 -12.67
C GLU A 39 -5.26 -19.54 -13.63
N ILE A 40 -4.40 -20.49 -13.27
CA ILE A 40 -4.02 -21.60 -14.15
C ILE A 40 -5.24 -22.50 -14.47
N ASN A 41 -6.08 -22.78 -13.48
CA ASN A 41 -7.21 -23.71 -13.61
C ASN A 41 -8.40 -23.09 -14.35
N LYS A 42 -8.82 -21.89 -13.95
CA LYS A 42 -10.01 -21.23 -14.50
C LYS A 42 -9.74 -20.29 -15.67
N LYS A 43 -8.46 -20.04 -15.99
CA LYS A 43 -8.04 -19.06 -17.02
C LYS A 43 -8.63 -17.65 -16.83
N SER A 44 -9.04 -17.34 -15.60
CA SER A 44 -9.62 -16.05 -15.24
C SER A 44 -8.51 -15.07 -14.88
N LYS A 45 -8.68 -13.79 -15.26
CA LYS A 45 -7.69 -12.73 -15.08
C LYS A 45 -8.02 -11.90 -13.84
N TYR A 46 -7.01 -11.59 -13.04
CA TYR A 46 -7.13 -10.83 -11.79
C TYR A 46 -6.01 -9.79 -11.67
N ALA A 47 -6.22 -8.79 -10.82
CA ALA A 47 -5.19 -7.85 -10.41
C ALA A 47 -4.66 -8.25 -9.03
N VAL A 48 -3.35 -8.46 -8.92
CA VAL A 48 -2.65 -8.76 -7.66
C VAL A 48 -1.82 -7.55 -7.28
N LYS A 49 -2.04 -7.04 -6.06
CA LYS A 49 -1.23 -5.96 -5.49
C LYS A 49 -0.17 -6.56 -4.57
N THR A 50 1.08 -6.17 -4.77
CA THR A 50 2.15 -6.42 -3.81
C THR A 50 2.23 -5.27 -2.83
N GLU A 51 2.59 -5.58 -1.59
CA GLU A 51 2.88 -4.57 -0.58
C GLU A 51 4.40 -4.39 -0.46
N LEU A 52 4.87 -3.16 -0.55
CA LEU A 52 6.23 -2.80 -0.16
C LEU A 52 6.32 -2.86 1.37
N MET A 53 6.76 -4.00 1.88
CA MET A 53 7.14 -4.15 3.29
C MET A 53 8.42 -3.33 3.52
N HIS A 54 8.27 -2.02 3.79
CA HIS A 54 9.38 -1.20 4.28
C HIS A 54 9.96 -1.90 5.51
N GLY A 55 11.27 -2.15 5.47
CA GLY A 55 11.97 -3.10 6.34
C GLY A 55 11.57 -3.01 7.82
N LYS A 56 11.27 -4.18 8.41
CA LYS A 56 10.61 -4.38 9.71
C LYS A 56 9.30 -3.58 9.79
N LYS A 57 8.18 -4.27 10.06
CA LYS A 57 7.00 -3.60 10.62
C LYS A 57 7.51 -2.70 11.76
N ARG A 58 7.46 -1.38 11.58
CA ARG A 58 7.92 -0.43 12.60
C ARG A 58 7.12 -0.59 13.90
N PHE A 59 6.02 -1.34 13.83
CA PHE A 59 5.16 -1.77 14.93
C PHE A 59 5.55 -3.11 15.59
N ASP A 60 6.44 -3.94 15.00
CA ASP A 60 6.96 -5.17 15.65
C ASP A 60 8.22 -4.93 16.49
N VAL A 61 8.80 -3.72 16.43
CA VAL A 61 9.66 -3.24 17.51
C VAL A 61 8.76 -2.47 18.46
N LYS A 62 8.26 -3.14 19.50
CA LYS A 62 7.73 -2.47 20.71
C LYS A 62 8.88 -1.69 21.38
N SER A 63 9.32 -0.57 20.81
CA SER A 63 9.89 0.52 21.60
C SER A 63 8.69 1.32 22.07
N LYS A 64 8.36 1.24 23.36
CA LYS A 64 7.15 1.83 23.94
C LYS A 64 7.03 3.35 23.81
N ASP A 65 8.07 4.06 23.35
CA ASP A 65 8.18 5.51 23.54
C ASP A 65 8.66 6.26 22.28
N GLN A 66 8.03 6.05 21.12
CA GLN A 66 8.13 7.01 20.00
C GLN A 66 6.76 7.58 19.69
N CYS A 67 6.24 8.41 20.60
CA CYS A 67 5.12 9.28 20.32
C CYS A 67 5.60 10.50 19.53
N PHE A 68 4.76 11.01 18.62
CA PHE A 68 4.97 12.31 18.02
C PHE A 68 4.86 13.41 19.10
N SER A 69 5.60 14.50 18.93
CA SER A 69 5.36 15.70 19.74
C SER A 69 3.95 16.23 19.46
N ASP A 70 3.36 16.95 20.42
CA ASP A 70 2.03 17.56 20.25
C ASP A 70 1.94 18.38 18.96
N ASN A 71 2.97 19.17 18.67
CA ASN A 71 3.04 19.97 17.43
C ASN A 71 3.00 19.10 16.16
N THR A 72 3.64 17.93 16.18
CA THR A 72 3.64 17.01 15.03
C THR A 72 2.28 16.34 14.90
N SER A 73 1.68 15.94 16.03
CA SER A 73 0.34 15.37 16.08
C SER A 73 -0.72 16.34 15.55
N TRP A 74 -0.63 17.61 15.93
CA TRP A 74 -1.53 18.66 15.43
C TRP A 74 -1.39 18.87 13.93
N LYS A 75 -0.16 18.94 13.40
CA LYS A 75 0.06 19.06 11.96
C LYS A 75 -0.49 17.88 11.17
N ILE A 76 -0.34 16.66 11.69
CA ILE A 76 -0.91 15.46 11.07
C ILE A 76 -2.44 15.54 11.08
N ALA A 77 -3.05 15.98 12.19
CA ALA A 77 -4.49 16.13 12.31
C ALA A 77 -5.04 17.19 11.34
N GLU A 78 -4.38 18.35 11.25
CA GLU A 78 -4.73 19.43 10.33
C GLU A 78 -4.72 18.95 8.87
N GLN A 79 -3.61 18.36 8.40
CA GLN A 79 -3.50 17.83 7.04
C GLN A 79 -4.52 16.71 6.78
N THR A 80 -4.83 15.90 7.80
CA THR A 80 -5.84 14.85 7.69
C THR A 80 -7.23 15.44 7.48
N LEU A 81 -7.58 16.50 8.21
CA LEU A 81 -8.88 17.16 8.10
C LEU A 81 -9.04 17.85 6.75
N GLU A 82 -8.02 18.57 6.28
CA GLU A 82 -8.01 19.20 4.95
C GLU A 82 -8.22 18.17 3.83
N ALA A 83 -7.52 17.02 3.92
CA ALA A 83 -7.69 15.95 2.96
C ALA A 83 -9.12 15.38 3.02
N LEU A 84 -9.66 15.11 4.21
CA LEU A 84 -11.01 14.57 4.38
C LEU A 84 -12.09 15.53 3.87
N GLU A 85 -11.93 16.84 4.10
CA GLU A 85 -12.81 17.85 3.53
C GLU A 85 -12.82 17.78 2.01
N ALA A 86 -11.64 17.70 1.38
CA ALA A 86 -11.53 17.55 -0.06
C ALA A 86 -12.17 16.24 -0.58
N PHE A 87 -11.97 15.12 0.12
CA PHE A 87 -12.62 13.84 -0.19
C PHE A 87 -14.15 13.94 -0.13
N HIS A 88 -14.68 14.52 0.95
CA HIS A 88 -16.12 14.66 1.15
C HIS A 88 -16.74 15.64 0.14
N SER A 89 -16.06 16.74 -0.18
CA SER A 89 -16.46 17.69 -1.22
C SER A 89 -16.56 17.02 -2.60
N ALA A 90 -15.67 16.06 -2.87
CA ALA A 90 -15.72 15.23 -4.08
C ALA A 90 -16.75 14.07 -4.02
N GLY A 91 -17.50 13.93 -2.93
CA GLY A 91 -18.54 12.90 -2.76
C GLY A 91 -18.02 11.52 -2.33
N PHE A 92 -16.77 11.43 -1.86
CA PHE A 92 -16.14 10.18 -1.45
C PHE A 92 -15.99 10.09 0.06
N VAL A 93 -16.20 8.90 0.64
CA VAL A 93 -15.90 8.61 2.05
C VAL A 93 -14.66 7.71 2.13
N HIS A 94 -13.63 8.12 2.89
CA HIS A 94 -12.34 7.41 2.93
C HIS A 94 -12.45 5.97 3.48
N ARG A 95 -13.31 5.74 4.49
CA ARG A 95 -13.64 4.44 5.13
C ARG A 95 -12.50 3.64 5.78
N ASP A 96 -11.23 3.96 5.51
CA ASP A 96 -10.09 3.26 6.09
C ASP A 96 -9.04 4.25 6.62
N ILE A 97 -9.47 5.14 7.52
CA ILE A 97 -8.60 6.13 8.17
C ILE A 97 -7.81 5.42 9.28
N LYS A 98 -6.52 5.20 9.03
CA LYS A 98 -5.58 4.63 10.01
C LYS A 98 -4.15 5.00 9.64
N PRO A 99 -3.22 5.10 10.61
CA PRO A 99 -1.84 5.55 10.37
C PRO A 99 -1.11 4.83 9.23
N HIS A 100 -1.41 3.54 9.02
CA HIS A 100 -0.80 2.71 7.96
C HIS A 100 -1.09 3.18 6.53
N ASN A 101 -2.16 3.95 6.32
CA ASN A 101 -2.55 4.43 4.99
C ASN A 101 -2.02 5.85 4.67
N TYR A 102 -1.30 6.47 5.61
CA TYR A 102 -0.68 7.78 5.42
C TYR A 102 0.76 7.63 4.94
N THR A 103 1.18 8.51 4.03
CA THR A 103 2.58 8.62 3.60
C THR A 103 3.21 9.87 4.20
N ILE A 104 4.46 9.77 4.63
CA ILE A 104 5.24 10.94 5.06
C ILE A 104 5.88 11.56 3.81
N GLY A 105 5.53 12.81 3.51
CA GLY A 105 6.20 13.58 2.47
C GLY A 105 7.64 13.94 2.88
N GLY A 106 8.58 13.87 1.96
CA GLY A 106 9.90 14.49 2.13
C GLY A 106 9.83 15.94 1.66
N HIS A 107 10.42 16.87 2.41
CA HIS A 107 10.57 18.26 1.97
C HIS A 107 11.30 18.33 0.61
N CYS A 108 10.67 18.94 -0.38
CA CYS A 108 11.34 19.53 -1.54
C CYS A 108 11.57 21.03 -1.31
#